data_AF-A0A919ZYZ6-F1
#
_entry.id   AF-A0A919ZYZ6-F1
#
_cell.length_a   1.000
_cell.length_b   1.000
_cell.length_c   1.000
_cell.angle_alpha   90.00
_cell.angle_beta   90.00
_cell.angle_gamma   90.00
#
_symmetry.space_group_name_H-M   'P 1'
#
loop_
_entity.id
_entity.type
_entity.pdbx_description
1 polymer ?
#
loop_
_entity_poly.entity_id
_entity_poly.type
_entity_poly.pdbx_seq_one_letter_code
_entity_poly.pdbx_strand_id
1 'polypeptide(L)' 'MKQEKKTTYDSNFMELLFARLHGHSVNEADAEGLSKMLEPINRLAEQASNGLNFDDEPADFLRVMNEMKNTRNNNTHE' A
#
# COMPACT_ATOMS: atom_id res chain seq x y z
N MET A 1 17.48 5.92 -17.68
CA MET A 1 17.60 4.96 -16.55
C MET A 1 16.20 4.57 -16.14
N LYS A 2 15.83 3.28 -16.21
CA LYS A 2 14.58 2.81 -15.60
C LYS A 2 14.80 2.90 -14.10
N GLN A 3 14.10 3.80 -13.40
CA GLN A 3 14.07 3.74 -11.93
C GLN A 3 13.46 2.40 -11.56
N GLU A 4 14.27 1.52 -10.96
CA GLU A 4 13.74 0.33 -10.30
C GLU A 4 12.81 0.83 -9.20
N LYS A 5 11.51 0.59 -9.37
CA LYS A 5 10.53 0.91 -8.33
C LYS A 5 10.89 0.09 -7.10
N LYS A 6 11.41 0.76 -6.07
CA LYS A 6 11.55 0.15 -4.75
C LYS A 6 10.18 -0.32 -4.29
N THR A 7 10.04 -1.63 -4.15
CA THR A 7 8.86 -2.23 -3.54
C THR A 7 8.76 -1.76 -2.10
N THR A 8 7.61 -1.20 -1.70
CA THR A 8 7.34 -0.69 -0.34
C THR A 8 7.57 -1.76 0.73
N TYR A 9 7.30 -3.03 0.39
CA TYR A 9 7.41 -4.19 1.27
C TYR A 9 8.60 -5.08 0.91
N ASP A 10 9.80 -4.52 0.79
CA ASP A 10 11.00 -5.34 0.56
C ASP A 10 11.38 -6.23 1.76
N SER A 11 12.28 -7.20 1.56
CA SER A 11 12.69 -8.15 2.61
C SER A 11 13.29 -7.44 3.83
N ASN A 12 14.06 -6.37 3.61
CA ASN A 12 14.66 -5.59 4.69
C ASN A 12 13.58 -4.87 5.52
N PHE A 13 12.55 -4.34 4.89
CA PHE A 13 11.39 -3.78 5.58
C PHE A 13 10.69 -4.84 6.44
N MET A 14 10.54 -6.07 5.95
CA MET A 14 9.94 -7.18 6.71
C MET A 14 10.75 -7.55 7.94
N GLU A 15 12.07 -7.66 7.81
CA GLU A 15 12.97 -7.94 8.93
C GLU A 15 12.85 -6.86 10.01
N LEU A 16 12.89 -5.59 9.61
CA LEU A 16 12.75 -4.45 10.53
C LEU A 16 11.38 -4.41 11.21
N LEU A 17 10.31 -4.70 10.47
CA LEU A 17 8.95 -4.77 11.00
C LEU A 17 8.83 -5.83 12.09
N PHE A 18 9.34 -7.04 11.83
CA PHE A 18 9.29 -8.15 12.78
C PHE A 18 10.16 -7.89 14.01
N ALA A 19 11.37 -7.35 13.82
CA ALA A 19 12.24 -6.98 14.93
C ALA A 19 11.55 -5.96 15.86
N ARG A 20 10.84 -4.99 15.28
CA ARG A 20 10.13 -3.95 16.04
C ARG A 20 8.88 -4.46 16.75
N LEU A 21 8.07 -5.29 16.09
CA LEU A 21 6.78 -5.75 16.64
C LEU A 21 6.94 -6.94 17.60
N HIS A 22 7.92 -7.79 17.36
CA HIS A 22 8.03 -9.09 18.04
C HIS A 22 9.36 -9.30 18.78
N GLY A 23 10.28 -8.33 18.73
CA GLY A 23 11.57 -8.40 19.42
C GLY A 23 12.54 -9.44 18.86
N HIS A 24 12.26 -9.98 17.67
CA HIS A 24 13.11 -10.92 16.96
C HIS A 24 13.03 -10.70 15.45
N SER A 25 14.10 -11.05 14.73
CA SER A 25 14.10 -11.03 13.28
C SER A 25 13.59 -12.35 12.72
N VAL A 26 12.89 -12.28 11.60
CA VAL A 26 12.69 -13.43 10.72
C VAL A 26 13.97 -13.70 9.92
N ASN A 27 14.13 -14.92 9.40
CA ASN A 27 15.24 -15.22 8.49
C ASN A 27 14.97 -14.61 7.10
N GLU A 28 16.02 -14.49 6.30
CA GLU A 28 15.96 -13.85 4.98
C GLU A 28 14.94 -14.52 4.03
N ALA A 29 14.83 -15.85 4.05
CA ALA A 29 13.91 -16.60 3.19
C ALA A 29 12.44 -16.32 3.56
N ASP A 30 12.12 -16.26 4.85
CA ASP A 30 10.79 -15.92 5.35
C ASP A 30 10.47 -14.45 5.07
N ALA A 31 11.43 -13.54 5.26
CA ALA A 31 11.30 -12.12 4.93
C ALA A 31 11.02 -11.91 3.43
N GLU A 32 11.73 -12.63 2.55
CA GLU A 32 11.51 -12.61 1.11
C GLU A 32 10.15 -13.21 0.73
N GLY A 33 9.75 -14.30 1.37
CA GLY A 33 8.42 -14.89 1.18
C GLY A 33 7.29 -13.92 1.53
N LEU A 34 7.40 -13.22 2.66
CA LEU A 34 6.44 -12.21 3.10
C LEU A 34 6.40 -11.00 2.16
N SER A 35 7.57 -10.53 1.71
CA SER A 35 7.71 -9.48 0.70
C SER A 35 6.95 -9.83 -0.59
N LYS A 36 7.20 -11.03 -1.14
CA LYS A 36 6.50 -11.53 -2.33
C LYS A 36 5.00 -11.70 -2.13
N MET A 37 4.57 -12.11 -0.94
CA MET A 37 3.15 -12.22 -0.62
C MET A 37 2.42 -10.87 -0.64
N LEU A 38 3.09 -9.77 -0.24
CA LEU A 38 2.51 -8.43 -0.23
C LEU A 38 2.69 -7.68 -1.57
N GLU A 39 3.54 -8.17 -2.46
CA GLU A 39 3.78 -7.53 -3.77
C GLU A 39 2.48 -7.28 -4.58
N PRO A 40 1.51 -8.21 -4.66
CA PRO A 40 0.25 -7.95 -5.36
C PRO A 40 -0.55 -6.79 -4.75
N ILE A 41 -0.53 -6.64 -3.43
CA ILE A 41 -1.23 -5.54 -2.73
C ILE A 41 -0.54 -4.21 -3.04
N ASN A 42 0.80 -4.20 -3.07
CA ASN A 42 1.55 -2.99 -3.46
C ASN A 42 1.23 -2.57 -4.89
N ARG A 43 1.15 -3.52 -5.83
CA ARG A 43 0.76 -3.25 -7.22
C ARG A 43 -0.67 -2.73 -7.34
N LEU A 44 -1.60 -3.30 -6.57
CA LEU A 44 -2.98 -2.83 -6.54
C LEU A 44 -3.09 -1.39 -6.03
N ALA A 45 -2.38 -1.07 -4.95
CA ALA A 45 -2.34 0.28 -4.39
C ALA A 45 -1.74 1.29 -5.39
N GLU A 46 -0.63 0.93 -6.05
CA GLU A 46 -0.04 1.76 -7.11
C GLU A 46 -1.00 1.96 -8.28
N GLN A 47 -1.70 0.92 -8.73
CA GLN A 47 -2.67 1.05 -9.81
C GLN A 47 -3.85 1.95 -9.42
N ALA A 48 -4.34 1.84 -8.19
CA ALA A 48 -5.39 2.71 -7.66
C ALA A 48 -4.92 4.17 -7.58
N SER A 49 -3.73 4.44 -7.04
CA SER A 49 -3.13 5.78 -6.99
C SER A 49 -2.99 6.38 -8.39
N ASN A 50 -2.41 5.64 -9.34
CA ASN A 50 -2.28 6.11 -10.72
C ASN A 50 -3.64 6.36 -11.38
N GLY A 51 -4.62 5.47 -11.20
CA GLY A 51 -5.97 5.64 -11.75
C GLY A 51 -6.70 6.85 -11.18
N LEU A 52 -6.40 7.23 -9.94
CA LEU A 52 -6.95 8.40 -9.27
C LEU A 52 -6.15 9.68 -9.54
N ASN A 53 -5.04 9.62 -10.30
CA ASN A 53 -4.02 10.68 -10.35
C ASN A 53 -3.69 11.20 -8.94
N PHE A 54 -3.44 10.28 -8.02
CA PHE A 54 -3.20 10.56 -6.62
C PHE A 54 -1.71 10.91 -6.41
N ASP A 55 -1.40 12.17 -6.09
CA ASP A 55 -0.04 12.69 -6.00
C ASP A 55 0.46 12.94 -4.56
N ASP A 56 -0.25 12.37 -3.58
CA ASP A 56 -0.01 12.51 -2.14
C ASP A 56 -0.22 13.93 -1.57
N GLU A 57 -0.84 14.85 -2.33
CA GLU A 57 -1.24 16.14 -1.77
C GLU A 57 -2.46 16.01 -0.84
N PRO A 58 -2.58 16.85 0.21
CA PRO A 58 -3.74 16.86 1.10
C PRO A 58 -5.09 16.97 0.39
N ALA A 59 -5.13 17.63 -0.78
CA ALA A 59 -6.32 17.78 -1.61
C ALA A 59 -6.84 16.44 -2.15
N ASP A 60 -5.93 15.50 -2.46
CA ASP A 60 -6.29 14.20 -3.00
C ASP A 60 -6.90 13.29 -1.95
N PHE A 61 -6.39 13.33 -0.71
CA PHE A 61 -7.04 12.66 0.42
C PHE A 61 -8.47 13.18 0.65
N LEU A 62 -8.67 14.50 0.60
CA LEU A 62 -9.99 15.11 0.74
C LEU A 62 -10.94 14.73 -0.40
N ARG A 63 -10.43 14.67 -1.65
CA ARG A 63 -11.16 14.21 -2.83
C ARG A 63 -11.68 12.79 -2.65
N VAL A 64 -10.80 11.85 -2.32
CA VAL A 64 -11.16 10.44 -2.10
C VAL A 64 -12.19 10.29 -0.98
N MET A 65 -12.01 10.99 0.15
CA MET A 65 -12.96 10.94 1.26
C MET A 65 -14.34 11.50 0.90
N ASN A 66 -14.40 12.52 0.05
CA ASN A 66 -15.66 13.09 -0.42
C ASN A 66 -16.36 12.17 -1.43
N GLU A 67 -15.62 11.52 -2.33
CA GLU A 67 -16.16 10.52 -3.26
C GLU A 67 -16.76 9.32 -2.52
N MET A 68 -16.11 8.83 -1.47
CA MET A 68 -16.64 7.75 -0.61
C MET A 68 -17.94 8.14 0.10
N LYS A 69 -18.08 9.42 0.52
CA LYS A 69 -19.32 9.91 1.14
C LYS A 69 -20.45 10.02 0.12
N ASN A 70 -20.16 10.48 -1.09
CA ASN A 70 -21.16 10.66 -2.15
C ASN A 70 -21.66 9.32 -2.70
N THR A 71 -20.79 8.32 -2.84
CA THR A 71 -21.20 6.96 -3.23
C THR A 71 -22.04 6.27 -2.16
N ARG A 72 -21.77 6.52 -0.87
CA ARG A 72 -22.62 6.01 0.22
C ARG A 72 -24.02 6.64 0.24
N ASN A 73 -24.12 7.94 -0.05
CA ASN A 73 -25.41 8.64 -0.07
C ASN A 73 -26.28 8.24 -1.27
N ASN A 74 -25.68 7.92 -2.42
CA ASN A 74 -26.44 7.52 -3.61
C ASN A 74 -27.03 6.10 -3.52
N ASN A 75 -26.56 5.27 -2.58
CA ASN A 75 -27.07 3.90 -2.37
C ASN A 75 -28.17 3.82 -1.28
N THR A 76 -28.66 4.96 -0.79
CA THR A 76 -29.72 5.01 0.25
C THR A 76 -31.09 5.43 -0.32
N HIS A 77 -31.26 5.36 -1.64
CA HIS A 77 -32.50 5.68 -2.36
C HIS A 77 -33.05 4.49 -3.16
N GLU A 78 -32.92 3.27 -2.64
CA GLU A 78 -33.75 2.11 -3.04
C GLU A 78 -34.76 1.77 -1.94
#